data_AF-A0A969VEW3-F1
#
_entry.id   AF-A0A969VEW3-F1
#
_cell.length_a   1.000
_cell.length_b   1.000
_cell.length_c   1.000
_cell.angle_alpha   90.00
_cell.angle_beta   90.00
_cell.angle_gamma   90.00
#
_symmetry.space_group_name_H-M   'P 1'
#
loop_
_entity.id
_entity.type
_entity.pdbx_description
1 polymer ?
#
loop_
_entity_poly.entity_id
_entity_poly.type
_entity_poly.pdbx_seq_one_letter_code
_entity_poly.pdbx_strand_id
1 'polypeptide(L)' 'LCSNCGHKQDMPLSIRTYDCPVCGLSIDRDLNASLNILNWEPSA' A
#
# COMPACT_ATOMS: atom_id res chain seq x y z
N LEU A 1 2.15 2.97 2.05
CA LEU A 1 1.40 3.70 1.00
C LEU A 1 0.27 2.80 0.56
N CYS A 2 -0.97 3.28 0.59
CA CYS A 2 -2.14 2.53 0.14
C CYS A 2 -2.20 2.61 -1.39
N SER A 3 -2.23 1.47 -2.07
CA SER A 3 -2.32 1.42 -3.53
C SER A 3 -3.66 1.92 -4.08
N ASN A 4 -4.69 2.01 -3.24
CA ASN A 4 -6.03 2.47 -3.63
C ASN A 4 -6.24 3.99 -3.44
N CYS A 5 -5.78 4.55 -2.32
CA CYS A 5 -6.08 5.94 -1.96
C CYS A 5 -4.85 6.81 -1.67
N GLY A 6 -3.63 6.27 -1.74
CA GLY A 6 -2.40 7.02 -1.50
C GLY A 6 -2.11 7.35 -0.02
N HIS A 7 -2.93 6.88 0.94
CA HIS A 7 -2.64 7.08 2.35
C HIS A 7 -1.32 6.43 2.78
N LYS A 8 -0.48 7.15 3.54
CA LYS A 8 0.78 6.63 4.08
C LYS A 8 0.61 6.29 5.55
N GLN A 9 1.05 5.09 5.94
CA GLN A 9 1.08 4.62 7.31
C GLN A 9 2.36 3.82 7.56
N ASP A 10 2.73 3.67 8.83
CA ASP A 10 3.82 2.80 9.26
C ASP A 10 3.49 1.34 9.01
N MET A 11 4.49 0.58 8.56
CA MET A 11 4.31 -0.82 8.18
C MET A 11 5.50 -1.67 8.62
N PRO A 12 5.57 -2.08 9.91
CA PRO A 12 6.60 -2.98 10.40
C PRO A 12 6.65 -4.30 9.61
N LEU A 13 7.85 -4.89 9.49
CA LEU A 13 8.04 -6.12 8.71
C LEU A 13 7.27 -7.34 9.24
N SER A 14 6.94 -7.34 10.53
CA SER A 14 6.11 -8.37 11.18
C SER A 14 4.64 -8.32 10.74
N ILE A 15 4.15 -7.16 10.27
CA ILE A 15 2.78 -7.02 9.79
C ILE A 15 2.72 -7.46 8.33
N ARG A 16 1.92 -8.50 8.07
CA ARG A 16 1.75 -9.11 6.73
C ARG A 16 0.50 -8.61 5.99
N THR A 17 -0.50 -8.11 6.71
CA THR A 17 -1.73 -7.55 6.13
C THR A 17 -1.70 -6.03 6.19
N TYR A 18 -1.88 -5.38 5.05
CA TYR A 18 -2.03 -3.93 4.95
C TYR A 18 -3.50 -3.54 5.11
N ASP A 19 -3.84 -2.91 6.24
CA ASP A 19 -5.18 -2.41 6.54
C ASP A 19 -5.20 -0.87 6.45
N CYS A 20 -5.91 -0.32 5.46
CA CYS A 20 -5.98 1.12 5.26
C CYS A 20 -7.12 1.74 6.09
N PRO A 21 -6.82 2.65 7.04
CA PRO A 21 -7.85 3.31 7.85
C PRO A 21 -8.69 4.34 7.08
N VAL A 22 -8.26 4.73 5.88
CA VAL A 22 -8.93 5.78 5.08
C VAL A 22 -9.94 5.20 4.11
N CYS A 23 -9.59 4.14 3.38
CA CYS A 23 -10.45 3.56 2.34
C CYS A 23 -10.92 2.13 2.64
N GLY A 24 -10.54 1.55 3.77
CA GLY A 24 -10.93 0.20 4.17
C GLY A 24 -10.28 -0.94 3.36
N LEU A 25 -9.24 -0.65 2.57
CA LEU A 25 -8.50 -1.66 1.84
C LEU A 25 -7.77 -2.59 2.83
N SER A 26 -8.05 -3.90 2.76
CA SER A 26 -7.36 -4.93 3.54
C SER A 26 -6.83 -6.00 2.58
N ILE A 27 -5.51 -6.01 2.34
CA ILE A 27 -4.84 -6.95 1.43
C ILE A 27 -3.44 -7.32 1.95
N ASP A 28 -2.79 -8.34 1.38
CA ASP A 28 -1.39 -8.64 1.70
C ASP A 28 -0.49 -7.43 1.43
N ARG A 29 0.46 -7.18 2.34
CA ARG A 29 1.39 -6.05 2.29
C ARG A 29 2.23 -6.05 1.03
N ASP A 30 2.75 -7.20 0.64
CA ASP A 30 3.66 -7.33 -0.50
C ASP A 30 2.88 -7.13 -1.81
N LEU A 31 1.61 -7.56 -1.86
CA LEU A 31 0.69 -7.22 -2.95
C LEU A 31 0.40 -5.70 -3.01
N ASN A 32 0.08 -5.07 -1.87
CA ASN A 32 -0.13 -3.61 -1.81
C ASN A 32 1.12 -2.85 -2.29
N ALA A 33 2.32 -3.27 -1.88
CA ALA A 33 3.58 -2.70 -2.35
C ALA A 33 3.78 -2.90 -3.86
N SER A 34 3.50 -4.09 -4.39
CA SER A 34 3.61 -4.39 -5.82
C SER A 34 2.71 -3.51 -6.68
N LEU A 35 1.47 -3.26 -6.22
CA LEU A 35 0.54 -2.33 -6.89
C LEU A 35 1.06 -0.88 -6.87
N ASN A 36 1.67 -0.45 -5.76
CA ASN A 36 2.30 0.87 -5.72
C ASN A 36 3.45 1.00 -6.72
N ILE A 37 4.25 -0.06 -6.90
CA ILE A 37 5.34 -0.10 -7.90
C ILE A 37 4.77 -0.12 -9.32
N LEU A 38 3.73 -0.92 -9.57
CA LEU A 38 3.05 -0.98 -10.87
C LEU A 38 2.48 0.39 -11.28
N ASN A 39 1.88 1.09 -10.32
CA ASN A 39 1.27 2.41 -10.53
C ASN A 39 2.29 3.55 -10.36
N TRP A 40 3.57 3.23 -10.20
CA TRP A 40 4.61 4.23 -10.11
C TRP A 40 4.91 4.76 -11.52
N GLU A 41 4.33 5.90 -11.86
CA GLU A 41 4.75 6.70 -13.02
C GLU A 41 6.07 7.40 -12.66
N PRO A 42 7.21 7.05 -13.29
CA PRO A 42 8.41 7.85 -13.19
C PRO A 42 8.13 9.14 -13.98
N SER A 43 7.64 10.15 -13.28
CA SER A 43 7.36 11.45 -13.90
C SER A 43 8.69 12.17 -14.18
N ALA A 44 8.95 12.38 -15.48
CA ALA A 44 9.67 13.51 -16.09
C ALA A 44 11.07 13.89 -15.57
#